data_AF-Q2J7S5-F1
#
_entry.id   AF-Q2J7S5-F1
#
_cell.length_a   1.000
_cell.length_b   1.000
_cell.length_c   1.000
_cell.angle_alpha   90.00
_cell.angle_beta   90.00
_cell.angle_gamma   90.00
#
_symmetry.space_group_name_H-M   'P 1'
#
loop_
_entity.id
_entity.type
_entity.pdbx_description
1 polymer ?
#
loop_
_entity_poly.entity_id
_entity_poly.type
_entity_poly.pdbx_seq_one_letter_code
_entity_poly.pdbx_strand_id
1 'polypeptide(L)'
;MGGRNPGTPVSAPLNWRRATCAPSAQFARDGAEVVIRYRYAGEVHELRFPGVVWFALVQEAHAATFTTLTSAWTAWAVAGGLVRHVDGHVDLRYGYLGLREIRLPATIWGQILAAIRARAIDDL
;
A
#
# COMPACT_ATOMS: atom_id res chain seq x y z
N MET A 1 13.10 34.48 30.73
CA MET A 1 13.18 33.01 30.86
C MET A 1 12.03 32.45 30.02
N GLY A 2 12.19 31.93 28.81
CA GLY A 2 13.30 31.20 28.21
C GLY A 2 12.83 29.77 27.97
N GLY A 3 12.37 29.45 26.76
CA GLY A 3 12.04 28.08 26.33
C GLY A 3 10.75 27.94 25.52
N ARG A 4 10.70 28.49 24.28
CA ARG A 4 9.79 27.92 23.27
C ARG A 4 10.31 26.52 22.97
N ASN A 5 9.53 25.49 23.27
CA ASN A 5 9.81 24.15 22.77
C ASN A 5 9.93 24.23 21.23
N PRO A 6 10.99 23.68 20.62
CA PRO A 6 11.08 23.58 19.18
C PRO A 6 9.92 22.70 18.74
N GLY A 7 9.00 23.28 17.98
CA GLY A 7 7.88 22.58 17.41
C GLY A 7 8.39 21.33 16.72
N THR A 8 7.81 20.19 17.08
CA THR A 8 7.83 18.99 16.24
C THR A 8 7.63 19.46 14.81
N PRO A 9 8.52 19.12 13.85
CA PRO A 9 8.27 19.50 12.47
C PRO A 9 6.90 18.93 12.12
N VAL A 10 5.93 19.82 11.91
CA VAL A 10 4.64 19.45 11.37
C VAL A 10 4.99 19.01 9.96
N SER A 11 5.14 17.70 9.74
CA SER A 11 5.29 17.13 8.41
C SER A 11 4.26 17.79 7.53
N ALA A 12 4.69 18.33 6.38
CA ALA A 12 3.80 19.03 5.47
C ALA A 12 2.54 18.17 5.24
N PRO A 13 1.34 18.76 5.22
CA PRO A 13 0.11 17.99 5.07
C PRO A 13 0.18 17.17 3.78
N LEU A 14 0.11 15.85 3.92
CA LEU A 14 0.10 14.94 2.79
C LEU A 14 -1.15 15.18 1.94
N ASN A 15 -0.98 15.19 0.61
CA ASN A 15 -2.09 15.32 -0.32
C ASN A 15 -2.82 13.97 -0.47
N TRP A 16 -3.77 13.73 0.43
CA TRP A 16 -4.54 12.49 0.48
C TRP A 16 -5.57 12.40 -0.64
N ARG A 17 -5.54 11.27 -1.35
CA ARG A 17 -6.49 10.90 -2.40
C ARG A 17 -7.37 9.75 -1.93
N ARG A 18 -8.65 9.80 -2.28
CA ARG A 18 -9.61 8.71 -2.03
C ARG A 18 -10.30 8.38 -3.34
N ALA A 19 -10.12 7.16 -3.83
CA ALA A 19 -10.84 6.68 -5.01
C ALA A 19 -12.25 6.22 -4.61
N THR A 20 -13.26 6.51 -5.42
CA THR A 20 -14.65 6.08 -5.17
C THR A 20 -14.78 4.56 -5.09
N CYS A 21 -13.96 3.82 -5.84
CA CYS A 21 -13.88 2.35 -5.80
C CYS A 21 -13.11 1.79 -4.59
N ALA A 22 -12.50 2.64 -3.77
CA ALA A 22 -11.74 2.26 -2.59
C ALA A 22 -12.13 3.12 -1.37
N PRO A 23 -13.41 3.10 -0.94
CA PRO A 23 -13.93 4.02 0.06
C PRO A 23 -13.30 3.85 1.45
N SER A 24 -12.73 2.68 1.73
CA SER A 24 -12.09 2.37 3.01
C SER A 24 -10.60 2.71 3.01
N ALA A 25 -10.03 3.16 1.88
CA ALA A 25 -8.61 3.48 1.74
C ALA A 25 -8.38 4.92 1.27
N GLN A 26 -7.25 5.50 1.69
CA GLN A 26 -6.73 6.78 1.24
C GLN A 26 -5.26 6.61 0.92
N PHE A 27 -4.80 7.32 -0.10
CA PHE A 27 -3.47 7.17 -0.66
C PHE A 27 -2.79 8.53 -0.70
N ALA A 28 -1.50 8.59 -0.36
CA ALA A 28 -0.72 9.80 -0.49
C ALA A 28 0.73 9.45 -0.83
N ARG A 29 1.45 10.42 -1.38
CA ARG A 29 2.91 10.33 -1.54
C ARG A 29 3.58 11.10 -0.40
N ASP A 30 4.51 10.44 0.29
CA ASP A 30 5.34 11.01 1.35
C ASP A 30 6.81 10.83 0.94
N GLY A 31 7.35 11.84 0.25
CA GLY A 31 8.69 11.78 -0.32
C GLY A 31 8.87 10.63 -1.31
N ALA A 32 9.70 9.65 -0.93
CA ALA A 32 9.98 8.45 -1.73
C ALA A 32 9.04 7.27 -1.42
N GLU A 33 8.07 7.45 -0.52
CA GLU A 33 7.11 6.41 -0.15
C GLU A 33 5.70 6.75 -0.62
N VAL A 34 4.91 5.70 -0.88
CA VAL A 34 3.46 5.79 -0.97
C VAL A 34 2.86 5.29 0.33
N VAL A 35 2.04 6.13 0.93
CA VAL A 35 1.35 5.87 2.20
C VAL A 35 -0.10 5.52 1.90
N ILE A 36 -0.54 4.38 2.41
CA ILE A 36 -1.93 3.93 2.32
C ILE A 36 -2.50 3.90 3.73
N ARG A 37 -3.51 4.72 3.97
CA ARG A 37 -4.29 4.70 5.19
C ARG A 37 -5.61 4.00 4.93
N TYR A 38 -5.97 3.00 5.72
CA TYR A 38 -7.24 2.29 5.55
C TYR A 38 -7.96 2.06 6.86
N ARG A 39 -9.28 1.91 6.78
CA ARG A 39 -10.13 1.54 7.94
C ARG A 39 -10.59 0.09 7.80
N TYR A 40 -10.35 -0.71 8.84
CA TYR A 40 -10.80 -2.10 8.91
C TYR A 40 -11.15 -2.46 10.35
N ALA A 41 -12.24 -3.21 10.56
CA ALA A 41 -12.71 -3.61 11.89
C ALA A 41 -12.85 -2.46 12.92
N GLY A 42 -13.18 -1.24 12.45
CA GLY A 42 -13.30 -0.05 13.30
C GLY A 42 -11.99 0.70 13.55
N GLU A 43 -10.85 0.11 13.19
CA GLU A 43 -9.52 0.70 13.39
C GLU A 43 -8.97 1.34 12.11
N VAL A 44 -8.07 2.31 12.28
CA VAL A 44 -7.34 2.95 11.18
C VAL A 44 -5.90 2.43 11.19
N HIS A 45 -5.47 1.90 10.06
CA HIS A 45 -4.14 1.37 9.84
C HIS A 45 -3.41 2.20 8.78
N GLU A 46 -2.08 2.19 8.84
CA GLU A 46 -1.21 2.86 7.86
C GLU A 46 -0.18 1.87 7.32
N LEU A 47 0.02 1.90 6.01
CA LEU A 47 1.00 1.12 5.27
C LEU A 47 1.90 2.08 4.52
N ARG A 48 3.18 1.74 4.43
CA ARG A 48 4.17 2.51 3.68
C ARG A 48 4.88 1.59 2.70
N PHE A 49 4.90 2.01 1.45
CA PHE A 49 5.59 1.33 0.37
C PHE A 49 6.68 2.24 -0.16
N PRO A 50 7.93 1.78 -0.26
CA PRO A 50 8.91 2.47 -1.07
C PRO A 50 8.37 2.63 -2.50
N GLY A 51 8.57 3.80 -3.12
CA GLY A 51 7.97 4.14 -4.41
C GLY A 51 8.32 3.11 -5.49
N VAL A 52 9.56 2.62 -5.53
CA VAL A 52 9.99 1.55 -6.46
C VAL A 52 9.20 0.25 -6.28
N VAL A 53 8.81 -0.07 -5.04
CA VAL A 53 8.00 -1.24 -4.71
C VAL A 53 6.55 -1.00 -5.11
N TRP A 54 6.03 0.20 -4.84
CA TRP A 54 4.69 0.62 -5.26
C TRP A 54 4.51 0.60 -6.77
N PHE A 55 5.43 1.20 -7.54
CA PHE A 55 5.36 1.22 -9.00
C PHE A 55 5.37 -0.18 -9.59
N ALA A 56 6.21 -1.09 -9.08
CA ALA A 56 6.19 -2.47 -9.55
C ALA A 56 4.86 -3.17 -9.24
N LEU A 57 4.29 -2.94 -8.04
CA LEU A 57 2.98 -3.47 -7.67
C LEU A 57 1.87 -2.96 -8.60
N VAL A 58 1.90 -1.67 -8.94
CA VAL A 58 0.96 -1.07 -9.91
C VAL A 58 1.04 -1.75 -11.27
N GLN A 59 2.26 -1.97 -11.79
CA GLN A 59 2.44 -2.63 -13.08
C GLN A 59 1.93 -4.08 -13.07
N GLU A 60 2.21 -4.84 -12.02
CA GLU A 60 1.72 -6.21 -11.86
C GLU A 60 0.20 -6.27 -11.70
N ALA A 61 -0.40 -5.29 -11.03
CA ALA A 61 -1.85 -5.17 -10.92
C ALA A 61 -2.52 -4.89 -12.28
N HIS A 62 -1.86 -4.11 -13.15
CA HIS A 62 -2.30 -3.89 -14.53
C HIS A 62 -2.08 -5.11 -15.44
N ALA A 63 -0.98 -5.85 -15.24
CA ALA A 63 -0.71 -7.10 -15.95
C ALA A 63 -1.62 -8.26 -15.51
N ALA A 64 -2.55 -8.01 -14.58
CA ALA A 64 -3.49 -8.99 -14.02
C ALA A 64 -2.85 -10.14 -13.23
N THR A 65 -1.57 -10.00 -12.81
CA THR A 65 -0.83 -11.00 -12.02
C THR A 65 -1.56 -11.39 -10.74
N PHE A 66 -2.28 -10.45 -10.11
CA PHE A 66 -2.99 -10.68 -8.84
C PHE A 66 -4.44 -11.19 -8.99
N THR A 67 -4.87 -11.61 -10.18
CA THR A 67 -6.26 -12.05 -10.39
C THR A 67 -6.56 -13.43 -9.80
N THR A 68 -5.58 -14.33 -9.76
CA THR A 68 -5.77 -15.73 -9.34
C THR A 68 -4.85 -16.09 -8.17
N LEU A 69 -4.85 -15.26 -7.12
CA LEU A 69 -4.08 -15.56 -5.91
C LEU A 69 -4.69 -16.74 -5.16
N THR A 70 -3.84 -17.70 -4.79
CA THR A 70 -4.17 -18.86 -3.97
C THR A 70 -3.36 -18.81 -2.67
N SER A 71 -3.47 -19.86 -1.84
CA SER A 71 -2.64 -20.01 -0.64
C SER A 71 -1.16 -20.27 -0.95
N ALA A 72 -0.83 -20.66 -2.19
CA ALA A 72 0.54 -20.81 -2.64
C ALA A 72 1.18 -19.44 -2.94
N TRP A 73 2.45 -19.30 -2.57
CA TRP A 73 3.23 -18.12 -2.89
C TRP A 73 3.39 -17.98 -4.40
N THR A 74 2.96 -16.82 -4.92
CA THR A 74 3.14 -16.41 -6.31
C THR A 74 4.18 -15.30 -6.34
N ALA A 75 5.15 -15.40 -7.25
CA ALA A 75 6.16 -14.37 -7.41
C ALA A 75 5.59 -13.13 -8.11
N TRP A 76 6.10 -11.95 -7.74
CA TRP A 76 5.86 -10.69 -8.44
C TRP A 76 7.16 -9.90 -8.59
N ALA A 77 7.24 -9.06 -9.61
CA ALA A 77 8.50 -8.71 -10.29
C ALA A 77 9.63 -8.09 -9.46
N VAL A 78 9.36 -7.43 -8.33
CA VAL A 78 10.37 -6.59 -7.67
C VAL A 78 10.92 -7.19 -6.38
N ALA A 79 12.25 -7.14 -6.23
CA ALA A 79 12.99 -7.47 -5.01
C ALA A 79 12.63 -8.85 -4.39
N GLY A 80 12.42 -9.88 -5.22
CA GLY A 80 12.01 -11.20 -4.73
C GLY A 80 10.60 -11.19 -4.14
N GLY A 81 9.72 -10.39 -4.74
CA GLY A 81 8.35 -10.20 -4.33
C GLY A 81 7.58 -11.52 -4.31
N LEU A 82 6.92 -11.82 -3.19
CA LEU A 82 5.95 -12.91 -3.10
C LEU A 82 4.60 -12.38 -2.65
N VAL A 83 3.53 -12.99 -3.14
CA VAL A 83 2.16 -12.68 -2.77
C VAL A 83 1.34 -13.96 -2.66
N ARG A 84 0.44 -14.03 -1.69
CA ARG A 84 -0.55 -15.13 -1.57
C ARG A 84 -1.83 -14.64 -0.94
N HIS A 85 -2.91 -15.37 -1.16
CA HIS A 85 -4.18 -15.20 -0.46
C HIS A 85 -4.38 -16.37 0.50
N VAL A 86 -4.41 -16.09 1.80
CA VAL A 86 -4.58 -17.09 2.86
C VAL A 86 -5.46 -16.54 3.98
N ASP A 87 -6.41 -17.35 4.45
CA ASP A 87 -7.30 -17.03 5.59
C ASP A 87 -7.98 -15.64 5.50
N GLY A 88 -8.50 -15.28 4.33
CA GLY A 88 -9.16 -13.98 4.10
C GLY A 88 -8.20 -12.78 4.10
N HIS A 89 -6.90 -13.03 4.02
CA HIS A 89 -5.85 -12.01 3.98
C HIS A 89 -4.97 -12.20 2.75
N VAL A 90 -4.35 -11.10 2.33
CA VAL A 90 -3.26 -11.13 1.37
C VAL A 90 -1.96 -10.85 2.10
N ASP A 91 -1.05 -11.80 2.01
CA ASP A 91 0.31 -11.63 2.49
C ASP A 91 1.15 -11.16 1.30
N LEU A 92 1.86 -10.04 1.47
CA LEU A 92 2.81 -9.49 0.52
C LEU A 92 4.19 -9.48 1.17
N ARG A 93 5.17 -9.99 0.44
CA ARG A 93 6.57 -10.02 0.86
C ARG A 93 7.46 -9.41 -0.21
N TYR A 94 8.49 -8.67 0.19
CA TYR A 94 9.52 -8.15 -0.72
C TYR A 94 10.83 -7.85 0.04
N GLY A 95 11.96 -7.87 -0.67
CA GLY A 95 13.32 -7.76 -0.11
C GLY A 95 13.99 -6.38 -0.25
N TYR A 96 13.22 -5.30 -0.36
CA TYR A 96 13.79 -3.96 -0.55
C TYR A 96 14.38 -3.40 0.75
N LEU A 97 15.71 -3.24 0.80
CA LEU A 97 16.47 -2.82 2.00
C LEU A 97 16.22 -3.73 3.22
N GLY A 98 15.97 -5.02 2.97
CA GLY A 98 15.62 -6.00 3.99
C GLY A 98 14.31 -6.72 3.66
N LEU A 99 14.06 -7.84 4.35
CA LEU A 99 12.82 -8.58 4.19
C LEU A 99 11.67 -7.81 4.85
N ARG A 100 10.65 -7.48 4.06
CA ARG A 100 9.39 -6.89 4.51
C ARG A 100 8.26 -7.86 4.23
N GLU A 101 7.42 -8.07 5.25
CA GLU A 101 6.19 -8.84 5.15
C GLU A 101 5.03 -7.97 5.62
N ILE A 102 3.98 -7.92 4.82
CA ILE A 102 2.78 -7.12 5.05
C ILE A 102 1.61 -8.05 4.93
N ARG A 103 0.71 -8.03 5.91
CA ARG A 103 -0.55 -8.76 5.88
C ARG A 103 -1.71 -7.79 5.81
N LEU A 104 -2.58 -7.98 4.82
CA LEU A 104 -3.71 -7.10 4.55
C LEU A 104 -5.01 -7.90 4.54
N PRO A 105 -6.12 -7.37 5.06
CA PRO A 105 -7.42 -7.96 4.79
C PRO A 105 -7.68 -8.00 3.28
N ALA A 106 -8.17 -9.13 2.76
CA ALA A 106 -8.40 -9.31 1.32
C ALA A 106 -9.36 -8.27 0.73
N THR A 107 -10.28 -7.75 1.55
CA THR A 107 -11.19 -6.66 1.16
C THR A 107 -10.46 -5.34 0.91
N ILE A 108 -9.49 -4.99 1.76
CA ILE A 108 -8.66 -3.80 1.59
C ILE A 108 -7.74 -3.97 0.39
N TRP A 109 -7.13 -5.15 0.24
CA TRP A 109 -6.35 -5.48 -0.95
C TRP A 109 -7.17 -5.32 -2.24
N GLY A 110 -8.40 -5.82 -2.28
CA GLY A 110 -9.30 -5.67 -3.41
C GLY A 110 -9.61 -4.21 -3.75
N GLN A 111 -9.80 -3.35 -2.73
CA GLN A 111 -9.99 -1.90 -2.94
C GLN A 111 -8.73 -1.22 -3.50
N ILE A 112 -7.54 -1.59 -3.01
CA ILE A 112 -6.27 -1.08 -3.54
C ILE A 112 -6.14 -1.46 -5.03
N LEU A 113 -6.36 -2.74 -5.37
CA LEU A 113 -6.33 -3.19 -6.76
C LEU A 113 -7.39 -2.49 -7.63
N ALA A 114 -8.58 -2.24 -7.09
CA ALA A 114 -9.62 -1.51 -7.82
C ALA A 114 -9.22 -0.05 -8.09
N ALA A 115 -8.57 0.62 -7.13
CA ALA A 115 -8.07 1.98 -7.31
C ALA A 115 -6.95 2.06 -8.36
N ILE A 116 -6.02 1.09 -8.35
CA ILE A 116 -4.98 0.96 -9.37
C ILE A 116 -5.60 0.70 -10.76
N ARG A 117 -6.50 -0.28 -10.87
CA ARG A 117 -7.14 -0.61 -12.15
C ARG A 117 -7.96 0.54 -12.73
N ALA A 118 -8.56 1.37 -11.87
CA ALA A 118 -9.27 2.58 -12.27
C ALA A 118 -8.33 3.75 -12.62
N ARG A 119 -7.01 3.57 -12.51
CA ARG A 119 -5.97 4.60 -12.70
C ARG A 119 -6.14 5.82 -11.80
N ALA A 120 -6.78 5.64 -10.64
CA ALA A 120 -7.10 6.72 -9.73
C ALA A 120 -5.88 7.19 -8.90
N ILE A 121 -4.80 6.41 -8.91
CA ILE A 121 -3.63 6.55 -8.03
C ILE A 121 -2.29 6.22 -8.73
N ASP A 122 -2.26 6.22 -10.07
CA ASP A 122 -1.08 5.82 -10.86
C ASP A 122 0.07 6.83 -10.76
N ASP A 123 -0.25 8.10 -10.51
CA ASP A 123 0.70 9.22 -10.40
C ASP A 123 1.21 9.44 -8.97
N LEU A 124 0.90 8.53 -8.03
CA LEU A 124 1.44 8.53 -6.67
C LEU A 124 2.86 7.97 -6.60
#